data_AF-A0A949D2C0-F1
#
_entry.id   AF-A0A949D2C0-F1
#
_cell.length_a   1.000
_cell.length_b   1.000
_cell.length_c   1.000
_cell.angle_alpha   90.00
_cell.angle_beta   90.00
_cell.angle_gamma   90.00
#
_symmetry.space_group_name_H-M   'P 1'
#
loop_
_entity.id
_entity.type
_entity.pdbx_description
1 polymer ?
#
loop_
_entity_poly.entity_id
_entity_poly.type
_entity_poly.pdbx_seq_one_letter_code
_entity_poly.pdbx_strand_id
1 'polypeptide(L)'
;MTALSKFLTVAEIEEAVELAQPVFDRRYRLPVPEFPHHVVALYRRADGTRELACYIHFTDCGDLLLCGGACTDNRVLRRMDEAERDALRAVGGVFQHTLAWSQRHFAPRFAAVFGYTGDTMTQRVIEDLGWVSTPHSHLVVYWLQDVDEDKRRQMIAKAHSFGAF
;
A
#
# COMPACT_ATOMS: atom_id res chain seq x y z
N MET A 1 -7.27 4.17 -21.10
CA MET A 1 -5.95 3.68 -20.63
C MET A 1 -5.12 4.88 -20.21
N THR A 2 -4.64 4.93 -18.96
CA THR A 2 -3.76 6.02 -18.49
C THR A 2 -2.34 5.85 -19.05
N ALA A 3 -1.56 6.93 -19.12
CA ALA A 3 -0.15 6.88 -19.51
C ALA A 3 0.65 5.85 -18.70
N LEU A 4 0.33 5.69 -17.41
CA LEU A 4 0.95 4.74 -16.49
C LEU A 4 0.80 3.27 -16.93
N SER A 5 -0.36 2.86 -17.44
CA SER A 5 -0.60 1.46 -17.86
C SER A 5 0.35 0.97 -18.96
N LYS A 6 1.05 1.89 -19.65
CA LYS A 6 2.05 1.57 -20.67
C LYS A 6 3.38 1.06 -20.09
N PHE A 7 3.66 1.30 -18.82
CA PHE A 7 4.94 0.92 -18.21
C PHE A 7 4.79 0.43 -16.76
N LEU A 8 3.65 0.63 -16.11
CA LEU A 8 3.40 0.19 -14.74
C LEU A 8 2.14 -0.67 -14.67
N THR A 9 2.23 -1.81 -14.00
CA THR A 9 1.10 -2.69 -13.71
C THR A 9 1.01 -2.90 -12.21
N VAL A 10 -0.17 -2.66 -11.64
CA VAL A 10 -0.47 -2.95 -10.23
C VAL A 10 -1.38 -4.17 -10.16
N ALA A 11 -1.07 -5.12 -9.29
CA ALA A 11 -1.85 -6.32 -9.09
C ALA A 11 -1.71 -6.87 -7.66
N GLU A 12 -2.73 -7.56 -7.19
CA GLU A 12 -2.62 -8.51 -6.08
C GLU A 12 -2.07 -9.84 -6.64
N ILE A 13 -1.08 -10.43 -5.97
CA ILE A 13 -0.49 -11.73 -6.36
C ILE A 13 -0.42 -12.66 -5.15
N GLU A 14 -0.50 -13.96 -5.38
CA GLU A 14 -0.44 -14.98 -4.32
C GLU A 14 0.99 -15.21 -3.83
N GLU A 15 1.95 -15.33 -4.75
CA GLU A 15 3.35 -15.61 -4.44
C GLU A 15 4.22 -14.39 -4.71
N ALA A 16 4.45 -13.58 -3.68
CA ALA A 16 5.26 -12.35 -3.79
C ALA A 16 6.62 -12.43 -3.08
N VAL A 17 6.88 -13.48 -2.30
CA VAL A 17 8.04 -13.54 -1.39
C VAL A 17 9.35 -13.39 -2.16
N GLU A 18 9.61 -14.21 -3.17
CA GLU A 18 10.85 -14.13 -3.96
C GLU A 18 11.03 -12.76 -4.64
N LEU A 19 9.93 -12.18 -5.10
CA LEU A 19 9.92 -10.89 -5.78
C LEU A 19 10.19 -9.73 -4.81
N ALA A 20 9.63 -9.77 -3.60
CA ALA A 20 9.66 -8.70 -2.62
C ALA A 20 10.83 -8.77 -1.63
N GLN A 21 11.37 -9.98 -1.38
CA GLN A 21 12.44 -10.20 -0.39
C GLN A 21 13.64 -9.29 -0.59
N PRO A 22 14.16 -9.07 -1.82
CA PRO A 22 15.29 -8.16 -2.03
C PRO A 22 15.02 -6.73 -1.56
N VAL A 23 13.78 -6.22 -1.69
CA VAL A 23 13.41 -4.87 -1.23
C VAL A 23 13.17 -4.87 0.27
N PHE A 24 12.56 -5.93 0.82
CA PHE A 24 12.35 -6.12 2.25
C PHE A 24 13.65 -6.19 3.04
N ASP A 25 14.64 -6.95 2.57
CA ASP A 25 15.97 -7.05 3.18
C ASP A 25 16.63 -5.68 3.30
N ARG A 26 16.49 -4.86 2.26
CA ARG A 26 17.05 -3.50 2.23
C ARG A 26 16.34 -2.56 3.19
N ARG A 27 15.01 -2.64 3.28
CA ARG A 27 14.18 -1.68 4.02
C ARG A 27 13.99 -2.04 5.50
N TYR A 28 13.78 -3.32 5.77
CA TYR A 28 13.33 -3.84 7.07
C TYR A 28 14.30 -4.85 7.66
N ARG A 29 15.08 -5.58 6.83
CA ARG A 29 15.91 -6.72 7.27
C ARG A 29 15.07 -7.80 7.99
N LEU A 30 13.86 -8.01 7.48
CA LEU A 30 12.89 -8.97 7.96
C LEU A 30 12.40 -9.84 6.78
N PRO A 31 11.90 -11.05 7.04
CA PRO A 31 11.24 -11.84 6.01
C PRO A 31 9.98 -11.13 5.51
N VAL A 32 9.66 -11.30 4.22
CA VAL A 32 8.36 -10.92 3.67
C VAL A 32 7.29 -11.82 4.33
N PRO A 33 6.10 -11.29 4.67
CA PRO A 33 4.99 -12.11 5.12
C PRO A 33 4.68 -13.25 4.13
N GLU A 34 4.48 -14.47 4.64
CA GLU A 34 4.25 -15.68 3.81
C GLU A 34 2.75 -16.00 3.63
N PHE A 35 1.88 -14.99 3.81
CA PHE A 35 0.43 -15.11 3.70
C PHE A 35 -0.15 -13.91 2.94
N PRO A 36 -1.27 -14.10 2.22
CA PRO A 36 -1.92 -13.00 1.49
C PRO A 36 -2.31 -11.84 2.42
N HIS A 37 -2.46 -10.62 1.92
CA HIS A 37 -2.54 -10.20 0.51
C HIS A 37 -1.31 -9.40 0.09
N HIS A 38 -0.69 -9.78 -1.03
CA HIS A 38 0.48 -9.06 -1.57
C HIS A 38 0.06 -8.19 -2.76
N VAL A 39 0.20 -6.87 -2.64
CA VAL A 39 0.01 -5.96 -3.77
C VAL A 39 1.36 -5.47 -4.27
N VAL A 40 1.60 -5.63 -5.57
CA VAL A 40 2.83 -5.22 -6.25
C VAL A 40 2.55 -4.22 -7.36
N ALA A 41 3.45 -3.25 -7.53
CA ALA A 41 3.57 -2.46 -8.74
C ALA A 41 4.83 -2.90 -9.50
N LEU A 42 4.63 -3.44 -10.70
CA LEU A 42 5.67 -3.91 -11.60
C LEU A 42 5.93 -2.87 -12.69
N TYR A 43 7.16 -2.38 -12.76
CA TYR A 43 7.65 -1.56 -13.86
C TYR A 43 8.09 -2.45 -15.02
N ARG A 44 7.57 -2.20 -16.22
CA ARG A 44 7.97 -2.82 -17.47
C ARG A 44 8.95 -1.90 -18.19
N ARG A 45 10.18 -2.37 -18.34
CA ARG A 45 11.24 -1.69 -19.09
C ARG A 45 11.00 -1.79 -20.60
N ALA A 46 11.70 -0.96 -21.36
CA ALA A 46 11.62 -0.95 -22.83
C ALA A 46 12.02 -2.30 -23.47
N ASP A 47 12.90 -3.07 -22.83
CA ASP A 47 13.30 -4.43 -23.24
C ASP A 47 12.27 -5.52 -22.84
N GLY A 48 11.14 -5.13 -22.23
CA GLY A 48 10.08 -6.03 -21.78
C GLY A 48 10.29 -6.64 -20.40
N THR A 49 11.47 -6.47 -19.78
CA THR A 49 11.73 -6.98 -18.43
C THR A 49 10.84 -6.29 -17.39
N ARG A 50 10.49 -7.01 -16.33
CA ARG A 50 9.65 -6.51 -15.24
C ARG A 50 10.44 -6.42 -13.94
N GLU A 51 10.35 -5.28 -13.27
CA GLU A 51 11.02 -5.01 -12.00
C GLU A 51 10.00 -4.56 -10.94
N LEU A 52 10.17 -4.99 -9.69
CA LEU A 52 9.32 -4.55 -8.58
C LEU A 52 9.61 -3.09 -8.24
N ALA A 53 8.66 -2.21 -8.50
CA ALA A 53 8.76 -0.79 -8.16
C ALA A 53 8.18 -0.46 -6.78
N CYS A 54 7.11 -1.16 -6.37
CA CYS A 54 6.48 -1.01 -5.06
C CYS A 54 5.84 -2.32 -4.61
N TYR A 55 5.87 -2.58 -3.31
CA TYR A 55 5.18 -3.67 -2.64
C TYR A 55 4.43 -3.12 -1.42
N ILE A 56 3.22 -3.61 -1.18
CA ILE A 56 2.43 -3.34 0.02
C ILE A 56 1.80 -4.66 0.47
N HIS A 57 1.89 -4.97 1.76
CA HIS A 57 1.22 -6.12 2.35
C HIS A 57 -0.06 -5.67 3.07
N PHE A 58 -1.10 -6.50 2.97
CA PHE A 58 -2.35 -6.33 3.71
C PHE A 58 -2.67 -7.59 4.50
N THR A 59 -2.66 -7.50 5.82
CA THR A 59 -3.10 -8.59 6.71
C THR A 59 -4.62 -8.59 6.82
N ASP A 60 -5.24 -9.68 6.40
CA ASP A 60 -6.67 -9.92 6.59
C ASP A 60 -7.00 -10.23 8.06
N CYS A 61 -7.88 -9.42 8.65
CA CYS A 61 -8.37 -9.60 10.02
C CYS A 61 -9.88 -9.93 10.05
N GLY A 62 -10.47 -10.38 8.95
CA GLY A 62 -11.88 -10.71 8.78
C GLY A 62 -12.69 -9.57 8.18
N ASP A 63 -12.95 -8.51 8.95
CA ASP A 63 -13.78 -7.37 8.52
C ASP A 63 -12.96 -6.12 8.16
N LEU A 64 -11.66 -6.15 8.39
CA LEU A 64 -10.72 -5.07 8.12
C LEU A 64 -9.38 -5.62 7.63
N LEU A 65 -8.61 -4.77 6.95
CA LEU A 65 -7.23 -5.02 6.57
C LEU A 65 -6.26 -4.18 7.41
N LEU A 66 -5.08 -4.73 7.73
CA LEU A 66 -3.94 -3.96 8.22
C LEU A 66 -2.94 -3.77 7.07
N CYS A 67 -2.67 -2.53 6.67
CA CYS A 67 -1.72 -2.15 5.64
C CYS A 67 -0.34 -1.95 6.26
N GLY A 68 0.58 -2.88 5.99
CA GLY A 68 1.94 -2.89 6.53
C GLY A 68 2.99 -3.25 5.48
N GLY A 69 4.27 -3.25 5.88
CA GLY A 69 5.36 -3.73 5.02
C GLY A 69 5.56 -2.94 3.71
N ALA A 70 5.02 -1.73 3.60
CA ALA A 70 5.05 -0.97 2.36
C ALA A 70 6.45 -0.47 2.00
N CYS A 71 6.93 -0.84 0.81
CA CYS A 71 8.25 -0.44 0.34
C CYS A 71 8.26 -0.09 -1.15
N THR A 72 9.12 0.85 -1.51
CA THR A 72 9.35 1.28 -2.89
C THR A 72 10.82 1.09 -3.25
N ASP A 73 11.11 0.51 -4.41
CA ASP A 73 12.49 0.39 -4.88
C ASP A 73 12.90 1.64 -5.67
N ASN A 74 13.50 2.61 -4.98
CA ASN A 74 13.99 3.85 -5.59
C ASN A 74 15.04 3.61 -6.69
N ARG A 75 15.69 2.44 -6.75
CA ARG A 75 16.63 2.10 -7.83
C ARG A 75 15.86 1.87 -9.14
N VAL A 76 14.69 1.25 -9.07
CA VAL A 76 13.80 1.03 -10.21
C VAL A 76 13.25 2.37 -10.69
N LEU A 77 12.81 3.23 -9.78
CA LEU A 77 12.28 4.56 -10.14
C LEU A 77 13.33 5.46 -10.83
N ARG A 78 14.62 5.32 -10.48
CA ARG A 78 15.70 6.05 -11.14
C ARG A 78 15.99 5.58 -12.58
N ARG A 79 15.50 4.41 -12.98
CA ARG A 79 15.67 3.86 -14.34
C ARG A 79 14.54 4.24 -15.29
N MET A 80 13.43 4.75 -14.76
CA MET A 80 12.34 5.29 -15.57
C MET A 80 12.84 6.51 -16.34
N ASP A 81 12.33 6.72 -17.56
CA ASP A 81 12.61 7.92 -18.32
C ASP A 81 11.92 9.16 -17.72
N GLU A 82 12.13 10.33 -18.31
CA GLU A 82 11.54 11.57 -17.80
C GLU A 82 10.01 11.58 -17.88
N ALA A 83 9.44 11.10 -19.00
CA ALA A 83 8.01 11.07 -19.22
C ALA A 83 7.31 10.09 -18.25
N GLU A 84 7.92 8.94 -17.98
CA GLU A 84 7.43 7.96 -17.00
C GLU A 84 7.47 8.51 -15.58
N ARG A 85 8.56 9.21 -15.20
CA ARG A 85 8.66 9.85 -13.88
C ARG A 85 7.64 10.96 -13.71
N ASP A 86 7.41 11.77 -14.74
CA ASP A 86 6.40 12.83 -14.70
C ASP A 86 4.98 12.27 -14.63
N ALA A 87 4.70 11.19 -15.35
CA ALA A 87 3.43 10.47 -15.25
C ALA A 87 3.20 9.91 -13.84
N LEU A 88 4.25 9.40 -13.17
CA LEU A 88 4.16 8.98 -11.77
C LEU A 88 3.94 10.15 -10.82
N ARG A 89 4.67 11.26 -10.98
CA ARG A 89 4.50 12.46 -10.15
C ARG A 89 3.09 13.02 -10.23
N ALA A 90 2.50 13.02 -11.43
CA ALA A 90 1.13 13.48 -11.65
C ALA A 90 0.06 12.68 -10.88
N VAL A 91 0.39 11.45 -10.43
CA VAL A 91 -0.50 10.62 -9.60
C VAL A 91 0.01 10.46 -8.16
N GLY A 92 0.95 11.30 -7.72
CA GLY A 92 1.48 11.28 -6.36
C GLY A 92 2.60 10.26 -6.10
N GLY A 93 3.11 9.63 -7.15
CA GLY A 93 4.19 8.65 -7.09
C GLY A 93 3.72 7.20 -6.97
N VAL A 94 4.68 6.27 -7.03
CA VAL A 94 4.38 4.83 -7.15
C VAL A 94 3.65 4.29 -5.92
N PHE A 95 4.00 4.74 -4.73
CA PHE A 95 3.38 4.27 -3.49
C PHE A 95 1.91 4.69 -3.42
N GLN A 96 1.62 5.98 -3.60
CA GLN A 96 0.24 6.50 -3.56
C GLN A 96 -0.62 5.88 -4.67
N HIS A 97 -0.06 5.69 -5.87
CA HIS A 97 -0.75 5.02 -6.95
C HIS A 97 -1.11 3.56 -6.61
N THR A 98 -0.14 2.82 -6.05
CA THR A 98 -0.34 1.42 -5.62
C THR A 98 -1.37 1.34 -4.50
N LEU A 99 -1.27 2.20 -3.49
CA LEU A 99 -2.20 2.23 -2.36
C LEU A 99 -3.63 2.56 -2.80
N ALA A 100 -3.81 3.56 -3.66
CA ALA A 100 -5.11 3.92 -4.21
C ALA A 100 -5.71 2.80 -5.08
N TRP A 101 -4.87 2.04 -5.80
CA TRP A 101 -5.31 0.84 -6.49
C TRP A 101 -5.78 -0.23 -5.50
N SER A 102 -5.00 -0.50 -4.44
CA SER A 102 -5.35 -1.48 -3.40
C SER A 102 -6.68 -1.16 -2.75
N GLN A 103 -6.91 0.11 -2.40
CA GLN A 103 -8.17 0.56 -1.80
C GLN A 103 -9.37 0.21 -2.70
N ARG A 104 -9.32 0.56 -3.99
CA ARG A 104 -10.39 0.21 -4.95
C ARG A 104 -10.55 -1.31 -5.11
N HIS A 105 -9.46 -2.05 -5.12
CA HIS A 105 -9.45 -3.50 -5.28
C HIS A 105 -10.05 -4.24 -4.07
N PHE A 106 -9.82 -3.74 -2.85
CA PHE A 106 -10.32 -4.33 -1.62
C PHE A 106 -11.71 -3.84 -1.20
N ALA A 107 -12.17 -2.70 -1.72
CA ALA A 107 -13.46 -2.11 -1.35
C ALA A 107 -14.68 -3.03 -1.46
N PRO A 108 -14.77 -3.97 -2.42
CA PRO A 108 -15.90 -4.91 -2.45
C PRO A 108 -15.90 -5.96 -1.32
N ARG A 109 -14.76 -6.20 -0.66
CA ARG A 109 -14.57 -7.29 0.32
C ARG A 109 -14.42 -6.81 1.76
N PHE A 110 -13.87 -5.63 1.96
CA PHE A 110 -13.50 -5.11 3.28
C PHE A 110 -14.10 -3.73 3.51
N ALA A 111 -14.45 -3.43 4.76
CA ALA A 111 -15.01 -2.15 5.13
C ALA A 111 -13.93 -1.08 5.41
N ALA A 112 -12.73 -1.50 5.81
CA ALA A 112 -11.69 -0.58 6.25
C ALA A 112 -10.28 -1.14 6.01
N VAL A 113 -9.34 -0.22 5.79
CA VAL A 113 -7.89 -0.46 5.83
C VAL A 113 -7.30 0.40 6.94
N PHE A 114 -6.54 -0.22 7.84
CA PHE A 114 -5.80 0.48 8.88
C PHE A 114 -4.33 0.56 8.54
N GLY A 115 -3.68 1.66 8.90
CA GLY A 115 -2.26 1.88 8.73
C GLY A 115 -1.63 2.37 10.02
N TYR A 116 -0.38 1.99 10.26
CA TYR A 116 0.41 2.48 11.39
C TYR A 116 1.50 3.43 10.87
N THR A 117 1.37 4.72 11.17
CA THR A 117 2.27 5.78 10.71
C THR A 117 3.38 6.00 11.72
N GLY A 118 4.64 5.78 11.36
CA GLY A 118 5.77 5.90 12.30
C GLY A 118 6.01 7.30 12.88
N ASP A 119 5.42 8.34 12.28
CA ASP A 119 5.51 9.73 12.74
C ASP A 119 4.28 10.57 12.35
N THR A 120 4.14 11.73 12.98
CA THR A 120 3.03 12.68 12.79
C THR A 120 3.13 13.47 11.47
N MET A 121 4.29 13.53 10.83
CA MET A 121 4.45 14.17 9.52
C MET A 121 3.77 13.32 8.43
N THR A 122 3.93 12.01 8.53
CA THR A 122 3.28 11.01 7.67
C THR A 122 1.75 11.05 7.84
N GLN A 123 1.27 11.37 9.04
CA GLN A 123 -0.15 11.47 9.34
C GLN A 123 -0.85 12.61 8.57
N ARG A 124 -0.25 13.81 8.48
CA ARG A 124 -0.86 14.92 7.72
C ARG A 124 -0.93 14.64 6.22
N VAL A 125 0.11 14.03 5.67
CA VAL A 125 0.15 13.67 4.24
C VAL A 125 -0.89 12.62 3.88
N ILE A 126 -1.22 11.73 4.82
CA ILE A 126 -2.17 10.65 4.58
C ILE A 126 -3.63 11.12 4.71
N GLU A 127 -3.89 12.18 5.48
CA GLU A 127 -5.21 12.84 5.56
C GLU A 127 -5.63 13.46 4.23
N ASP A 128 -4.71 14.10 3.51
CA ASP A 128 -4.96 14.62 2.15
C ASP A 128 -5.34 13.51 1.15
N LEU A 129 -4.99 12.25 1.47
CA LEU A 129 -5.33 11.07 0.69
C LEU A 129 -6.64 10.41 1.16
N GLY A 130 -7.41 11.06 2.04
CA GLY A 130 -8.69 10.59 2.55
C GLY A 130 -8.59 9.61 3.72
N TRP A 131 -7.41 9.44 4.32
CA TRP A 131 -7.29 8.69 5.57
C TRP A 131 -7.73 9.54 6.75
N VAL A 132 -8.24 8.89 7.78
CA VAL A 132 -8.76 9.54 8.98
C VAL A 132 -7.93 9.11 10.17
N SER A 133 -7.50 10.10 10.95
CA SER A 133 -6.85 9.89 12.24
C SER A 133 -7.80 9.21 13.24
N THR A 134 -7.29 8.21 13.97
CA THR A 134 -8.04 7.59 15.07
C THR A 134 -7.66 8.22 16.42
N PRO A 135 -8.39 7.92 17.51
CA PRO A 135 -7.98 8.34 18.85
C PRO A 135 -6.64 7.74 19.33
N HIS A 136 -6.13 6.72 18.63
CA HIS A 136 -4.87 6.08 18.97
C HIS A 136 -3.73 6.68 18.15
N SER A 137 -2.67 7.11 18.84
CA SER A 137 -1.47 7.64 18.19
C SER A 137 -0.98 6.71 17.10
N HIS A 138 -0.55 7.28 15.97
CA HIS A 138 -0.01 6.57 14.80
C HIS A 138 -1.00 5.71 14.01
N LEU A 139 -2.15 5.36 14.58
CA LEU A 139 -3.16 4.56 13.89
C LEU A 139 -4.09 5.45 13.07
N VAL A 140 -4.13 5.17 11.77
CA VAL A 140 -5.01 5.84 10.80
C VAL A 140 -5.88 4.80 10.10
N VAL A 141 -7.03 5.24 9.58
CA VAL A 141 -7.99 4.37 8.88
C VAL A 141 -8.43 5.00 7.56
N TYR A 142 -8.55 4.18 6.54
CA TYR A 142 -9.26 4.49 5.30
C TYR A 142 -10.52 3.64 5.24
N TRP A 143 -11.68 4.29 5.24
CA TRP A 143 -12.97 3.62 5.11
C TRP A 143 -13.23 3.29 3.64
N LEU A 144 -13.32 2.01 3.34
CA LEU A 144 -13.61 1.51 1.99
C LEU A 144 -15.12 1.43 1.71
N GLN A 145 -15.91 1.32 2.77
CA GLN A 145 -17.37 1.26 2.73
C GLN A 145 -17.94 2.17 3.82
N ASP A 146 -19.18 2.60 3.63
CA ASP A 146 -19.93 3.29 4.67
C ASP A 146 -20.38 2.29 5.74
N VAL A 147 -19.85 2.49 6.95
CA VAL A 147 -20.20 1.75 8.16
C VAL A 147 -20.70 2.71 9.24
N ASP A 148 -21.64 2.26 10.06
CA ASP A 148 -22.17 3.02 11.18
C ASP A 148 -21.11 3.30 12.27
N GLU A 149 -21.39 4.27 13.14
CA GLU A 149 -20.44 4.72 14.16
C GLU A 149 -20.06 3.64 15.16
N ASP A 150 -21.00 2.75 15.51
CA ASP A 150 -20.73 1.65 16.46
C ASP A 150 -19.75 0.66 15.86
N LYS A 151 -19.94 0.30 14.59
CA LYS A 151 -19.04 -0.58 13.85
C LYS A 151 -17.68 0.07 13.63
N ARG A 152 -17.63 1.38 13.33
CA ARG A 152 -16.36 2.13 13.24
C ARG A 152 -15.58 2.06 14.54
N ARG A 153 -16.22 2.29 15.69
CA ARG A 153 -15.58 2.22 17.02
C ARG A 153 -15.04 0.82 17.31
N GLN A 154 -15.80 -0.22 17.00
CA GLN A 154 -15.37 -1.62 17.17
C GLN A 154 -14.16 -1.96 16.29
N MET A 155 -14.16 -1.54 15.02
CA MET A 155 -13.06 -1.78 14.10
C MET A 155 -11.78 -1.05 14.52
N ILE A 156 -11.89 0.21 14.98
CA ILE A 156 -10.75 0.96 15.52
C ILE A 156 -10.16 0.25 16.74
N ALA A 157 -10.99 -0.16 17.70
CA ALA A 157 -10.54 -0.87 18.88
C ALA A 157 -9.86 -2.20 18.53
N LYS A 158 -10.41 -2.94 17.56
CA LYS A 158 -9.82 -4.18 17.03
C LYS A 158 -8.47 -3.92 16.38
N ALA A 159 -8.38 -2.95 15.46
CA ALA A 159 -7.12 -2.60 14.80
C ALA A 159 -6.04 -2.21 15.82
N HIS A 160 -6.39 -1.40 16.81
CA HIS A 160 -5.49 -1.01 17.89
C HIS A 160 -4.99 -2.20 18.73
N SER A 161 -5.80 -3.25 18.90
CA SER A 161 -5.40 -4.43 19.68
C SER A 161 -4.25 -5.22 19.06
N PHE A 162 -3.97 -5.06 17.77
CA PHE A 162 -2.83 -5.67 17.10
C PHE A 162 -1.50 -4.93 17.35
N GLY A 163 -1.54 -3.69 17.87
CA GLY A 163 -0.35 -2.87 18.10
C GLY A 163 0.26 -2.34 16.80
N ALA A 164 1.59 -2.19 16.79
CA ALA A 164 2.33 -1.83 15.57
C ALA A 164 2.49 -3.07 14.67
N PHE A 165 2.29 -2.87 13.37
CA PHE A 165 2.34 -3.90 12.33
C PHE A 165 3.11 -3.42 11.10
#